data_AF-A0A2M9EEW7-F1
#
_entry.id   AF-A0A2M9EEW7-F1
#
_cell.length_a   1.000
_cell.length_b   1.000
_cell.length_c   1.000
_cell.angle_alpha   90.00
_cell.angle_beta   90.00
_cell.angle_gamma   90.00
#
_symmetry.space_group_name_H-M   'P 1'
#
loop_
_entity.id
_entity.type
_entity.pdbx_description
1 polymer ?
#
loop_
_entity_poly.entity_id
_entity_poly.type
_entity_poly.pdbx_seq_one_letter_code
_entity_poly.pdbx_strand_id
1 'polypeptide(L)'
;MRQIFTSQRLETVEGVAELLEKEGIATRIRNGRSYKGSYSRGFSYHDAPNASQPSVWVVHADDYSKARQLLREAGLLEPGPQHTGSFVSGGYATAQTPAKKTRTPARVRAALLVGIGAVLLMSAFWQQRQKPATATTTRSAPQAAASTKITEPATTYIVETPPALASTLAAHIAAEHGLGNPCLLRDGQPMSSIPACDKNHDHIHIRDYRTDGSGSGEVDAIWQRDGKPQHSRYRVRREGYNWQISD
;
A
#
# COMPACT_ATOMS: atom_id res chain seq x y z
N MET A 1 -5.83 36.94 12.45
CA MET A 1 -5.10 35.95 11.64
C MET A 1 -5.97 34.72 11.39
N ARG A 2 -5.99 34.17 10.18
CA ARG A 2 -6.81 32.99 9.84
C ARG A 2 -5.98 31.97 9.06
N GLN A 3 -6.10 30.70 9.43
CA GLN A 3 -5.41 29.61 8.75
C GLN A 3 -5.96 29.45 7.33
N ILE A 4 -5.06 29.34 6.36
CA ILE A 4 -5.40 29.20 4.94
C ILE A 4 -4.96 27.86 4.38
N PHE A 5 -3.81 27.35 4.81
CA PHE A 5 -3.21 26.12 4.29
C PHE A 5 -2.46 25.37 5.40
N THR A 6 -2.44 24.05 5.33
CA THR A 6 -1.68 23.17 6.22
C THR A 6 -1.14 21.99 5.43
N SER A 7 0.09 21.58 5.72
CA SER A 7 0.70 20.42 5.11
C SER A 7 1.61 19.75 6.11
N GLN A 8 1.77 18.44 5.99
CA GLN A 8 2.78 17.71 6.74
C GLN A 8 4.21 18.10 6.28
N ARG A 9 4.39 18.58 5.03
CA ARG A 9 5.68 19.04 4.49
C ARG A 9 5.85 20.52 4.72
N LEU A 10 6.91 20.88 5.43
CA LEU A 10 7.24 22.27 5.74
C LEU A 10 7.61 23.06 4.49
N GLU A 11 8.32 22.44 3.55
CA GLU A 11 8.74 23.07 2.29
C GLU A 11 7.53 23.52 1.47
N THR A 12 6.44 22.74 1.50
CA THR A 12 5.18 23.12 0.83
C THR A 12 4.56 24.35 1.50
N VAL A 13 4.58 24.41 2.83
CA VAL A 13 4.05 25.56 3.59
C VAL A 13 4.89 26.82 3.35
N GLU A 14 6.22 26.68 3.29
CA GLU A 14 7.15 27.76 2.95
C GLU A 14 6.91 28.27 1.52
N GLY A 15 6.78 27.38 0.53
CA GLY A 15 6.48 27.77 -0.86
C GLY A 15 5.12 28.46 -1.02
N VAL A 16 4.11 28.03 -0.26
CA VAL A 16 2.79 28.70 -0.24
C VAL A 16 2.86 30.08 0.41
N ALA A 17 3.61 30.23 1.50
CA ALA A 17 3.83 31.53 2.12
C ALA A 17 4.54 32.49 1.16
N GLU A 18 5.59 32.02 0.48
CA GLU A 18 6.33 32.81 -0.52
C GLU A 18 5.43 33.23 -1.69
N LEU A 19 4.55 32.33 -2.18
CA LEU A 19 3.58 32.64 -3.22
C LEU A 19 2.62 33.77 -2.80
N LEU A 20 2.10 33.70 -1.57
CA LEU A 20 1.19 34.73 -1.05
C LEU A 20 1.91 36.07 -0.78
N GLU A 21 3.15 36.02 -0.30
CA GLU A 21 3.98 37.21 -0.07
C GLU A 21 4.34 37.94 -1.37
N LYS A 22 4.61 37.21 -2.47
CA LYS A 22 4.82 37.78 -3.80
C LYS A 22 3.62 38.60 -4.30
N GLU A 23 2.42 38.20 -3.92
CA GLU A 23 1.16 38.88 -4.25
C GLU A 23 0.76 39.98 -3.25
N GLY A 24 1.69 40.34 -2.35
CA GLY A 24 1.55 41.40 -1.36
C GLY A 24 0.69 41.03 -0.16
N ILE A 25 0.45 39.74 0.09
CA ILE A 25 -0.38 39.28 1.22
C ILE A 25 0.52 38.93 2.40
N ALA A 26 0.31 39.60 3.53
CA ALA A 26 1.08 39.34 4.74
C ALA A 26 0.70 37.98 5.36
N THR A 27 1.67 37.06 5.44
CA THR A 27 1.48 35.72 6.02
C THR A 27 2.35 35.47 7.25
N ARG A 28 1.99 34.45 8.02
CA ARG A 28 2.77 33.94 9.14
C ARG A 28 2.73 32.42 9.16
N ILE A 29 3.91 31.79 9.22
CA ILE A 29 4.04 30.34 9.37
C ILE A 29 3.94 29.97 10.85
N ARG A 30 3.10 28.99 11.18
CA ARG A 30 3.03 28.32 12.48
C ARG A 30 3.62 26.92 12.37
N ASN A 31 4.29 26.46 13.43
CA ASN A 31 5.04 25.19 13.45
C ASN A 31 6.09 25.11 12.31
N GLY A 32 6.76 26.24 12.02
CA GLY A 32 7.83 26.32 11.02
C GLY A 32 9.19 25.81 11.52
N ARG A 33 10.27 26.05 10.75
CA ARG A 33 11.63 25.66 11.17
C ARG A 33 11.96 26.34 12.49
N SER A 34 12.16 25.54 13.54
CA SER A 34 12.71 26.06 14.78
C SER A 34 14.23 26.10 14.67
N TYR A 35 14.84 27.24 14.97
CA TYR A 35 16.30 27.40 15.04
C TYR A 35 16.97 26.40 15.99
N LYS A 36 16.23 25.88 16.98
CA LYS A 36 16.70 24.87 17.95
C LYS A 36 16.12 23.46 17.73
N GLY A 37 15.40 23.23 16.62
CA GLY A 37 14.75 21.96 16.34
C GLY A 37 15.72 20.94 15.72
N SER A 38 15.74 19.72 16.26
CA SER A 38 16.34 18.56 15.60
C SER A 38 15.86 18.47 14.14
N TYR A 39 16.77 18.10 13.23
CA TYR A 39 16.47 17.66 11.87
C TYR A 39 15.17 16.84 11.88
N SER A 40 14.18 17.21 11.06
CA SER A 40 12.91 16.48 11.00
C SER A 40 13.24 15.04 10.60
N ARG A 41 13.06 14.10 11.54
CA ARG A 41 13.10 12.66 11.22
C ARG A 41 12.17 12.43 10.03
N GLY A 42 12.65 11.63 9.08
CA GLY A 42 12.10 11.50 7.74
C GLY A 42 10.57 11.55 7.68
N PHE A 43 10.07 12.33 6.72
CA PHE A 43 8.66 12.48 6.42
C PHE A 43 8.03 11.13 6.02
N SER A 44 6.94 10.73 6.69
CA SER A 44 6.15 9.54 6.32
C SER A 44 4.69 9.94 6.07
N TYR A 45 4.14 9.55 4.92
CA TYR A 45 2.72 9.75 4.59
C TYR A 45 1.79 8.83 5.40
N HIS A 46 2.33 7.80 6.03
CA HIS A 46 1.53 6.84 6.82
C HIS A 46 1.22 7.36 8.24
N ASP A 47 1.91 8.42 8.68
CA ASP A 47 1.70 8.96 10.02
C ASP A 47 0.43 9.80 10.09
N ALA A 48 -0.31 9.62 11.18
CA ALA A 48 -1.52 10.39 11.43
C ALA A 48 -1.19 11.90 11.54
N PRO A 49 -2.08 12.78 11.03
CA PRO A 49 -1.89 14.21 11.14
C PRO A 49 -1.78 14.64 12.61
N ASN A 50 -0.64 15.19 13.00
CA ASN A 50 -0.39 15.64 14.37
C ASN A 50 -0.78 17.12 14.57
N ALA A 51 -0.97 17.53 15.83
CA ALA A 51 -1.32 18.92 16.17
C ALA A 51 -0.18 19.92 15.89
N SER A 52 1.03 19.44 15.64
CA SER A 52 2.23 20.24 15.34
C SER A 52 2.48 20.44 13.85
N GLN A 53 1.46 20.26 12.99
CA GLN A 53 1.64 20.45 11.55
C GLN A 53 1.99 21.89 11.18
N PRO A 54 2.97 22.07 10.28
CA PRO A 54 3.23 23.34 9.64
C PRO A 54 1.97 23.91 8.98
N SER A 55 1.68 25.18 9.21
CA SER A 55 0.52 25.86 8.62
C SER A 55 0.79 27.33 8.30
N VAL A 56 0.16 27.80 7.22
CA VAL A 56 0.19 29.21 6.82
C VAL A 56 -1.06 29.92 7.34
N TRP A 57 -0.86 31.08 7.95
CA TRP A 57 -1.90 31.95 8.46
C TRP A 57 -1.81 33.31 7.78
N VAL A 58 -2.92 33.83 7.31
CA VAL A 58 -2.98 35.21 6.79
C VAL A 58 -3.10 36.15 7.98
N VAL A 59 -2.28 37.22 8.00
CA VAL A 59 -2.22 38.17 9.11
C VAL A 59 -3.49 39.01 9.17
N HIS A 60 -3.80 39.67 8.05
CA HIS A 60 -4.97 40.54 7.88
C HIS A 60 -6.21 39.72 7.45
N ALA A 61 -7.36 40.02 8.04
CA ALA A 61 -8.60 39.29 7.71
C ALA A 61 -9.11 39.63 6.30
N ASP A 62 -8.86 40.86 5.83
CA ASP A 62 -9.33 41.38 4.55
C ASP A 62 -8.67 40.65 3.36
N ASP A 63 -7.41 40.25 3.51
CA ASP A 63 -6.65 39.53 2.47
C ASP A 63 -7.07 38.05 2.33
N TYR A 64 -7.91 37.54 3.23
CA TYR A 64 -8.22 36.10 3.26
C TYR A 64 -8.96 35.61 2.01
N SER A 65 -9.88 36.42 1.47
CA SER A 65 -10.63 36.10 0.25
C SER A 65 -9.70 36.07 -0.98
N LYS A 66 -8.82 37.08 -1.09
CA LYS A 66 -7.79 37.18 -2.13
C LYS A 66 -6.81 36.02 -2.05
N ALA A 67 -6.32 35.68 -0.86
CA ALA A 67 -5.43 34.53 -0.64
C ALA A 67 -6.09 33.22 -1.09
N ARG A 68 -7.36 33.00 -0.75
CA ARG A 68 -8.11 31.81 -1.22
C ARG A 68 -8.29 31.77 -2.72
N GLN A 69 -8.46 32.93 -3.36
CA GLN A 69 -8.58 33.01 -4.80
C GLN A 69 -7.26 32.60 -5.46
N LEU A 70 -6.14 33.19 -5.05
CA LEU A 70 -4.81 32.86 -5.57
C LEU A 70 -4.46 31.38 -5.41
N LEU A 71 -4.77 30.78 -4.26
CA LEU A 71 -4.50 29.36 -4.05
C LEU A 71 -5.39 28.44 -4.90
N ARG A 72 -6.61 28.88 -5.25
CA ARG A 72 -7.46 28.15 -6.21
C ARG A 72 -6.90 28.25 -7.62
N GLU A 73 -6.47 29.44 -8.03
CA GLU A 73 -5.85 29.69 -9.33
C GLU A 73 -4.55 28.90 -9.50
N ALA A 74 -3.78 28.72 -8.42
CA ALA A 74 -2.59 27.88 -8.37
C ALA A 74 -2.87 26.36 -8.29
N GLY A 75 -4.14 25.93 -8.25
CA GLY A 75 -4.51 24.52 -8.12
C GLY A 75 -4.17 23.90 -6.75
N LEU A 76 -3.92 24.72 -5.73
CA LEU A 76 -3.60 24.29 -4.37
C LEU A 76 -4.83 24.14 -3.47
N LEU A 77 -5.94 24.77 -3.88
CA LEU A 77 -7.25 24.59 -3.28
C LEU A 77 -8.21 24.11 -4.35
N GLU A 78 -8.58 22.83 -4.28
CA GLU A 78 -9.70 22.34 -5.07
C GLU A 78 -10.98 23.06 -4.59
N PRO A 79 -11.87 23.50 -5.49
CA PRO A 79 -13.22 23.89 -5.11
C PRO A 79 -13.96 22.68 -4.56
N GLY A 80 -13.70 22.33 -3.30
CA GLY A 80 -14.56 21.46 -2.52
C GLY A 80 -15.97 22.06 -2.49
N PRO A 81 -17.02 21.23 -2.33
CA PRO A 81 -18.39 21.72 -2.33
C PRO A 81 -18.48 22.88 -1.35
N GLN A 82 -18.86 24.06 -1.86
CA GLN A 82 -19.13 25.24 -1.06
C GLN A 82 -20.05 24.80 0.07
N HIS A 83 -19.52 24.65 1.29
CA HIS A 83 -20.30 24.31 2.47
C HIS A 83 -21.13 25.54 2.82
N THR A 84 -22.22 25.73 2.08
CA THR A 84 -23.31 26.62 2.39
C THR A 84 -24.03 26.04 3.61
N GLY A 85 -23.58 26.44 4.79
CA GLY A 85 -24.23 26.15 6.05
C GLY A 85 -23.40 25.25 6.96
N SER A 86 -22.51 25.85 7.74
CA SER A 86 -22.56 25.79 9.20
C SER A 86 -21.32 26.47 9.76
N PHE A 87 -21.50 27.65 10.34
CA PHE A 87 -20.50 28.29 11.19
C PHE A 87 -20.43 27.54 12.52
N VAL A 88 -19.55 26.55 12.62
CA VAL A 88 -19.07 26.11 13.94
C VAL A 88 -17.55 26.11 13.90
N SER A 89 -16.98 27.17 14.44
CA SER A 89 -15.60 27.17 14.89
C SER A 89 -15.58 26.54 16.27
N GLY A 90 -14.87 25.43 16.43
CA GLY A 90 -14.61 24.85 17.75
C GLY A 90 -14.58 23.33 17.73
N GLY A 91 -13.37 22.78 17.76
CA GLY A 91 -13.14 21.40 18.13
C GLY A 91 -13.41 20.38 17.03
N TYR A 92 -12.35 19.66 16.69
CA TYR A 92 -12.34 18.32 16.09
C TYR A 92 -13.33 17.39 16.81
N ALA A 93 -14.61 17.47 16.42
CA ALA A 93 -15.62 16.48 16.76
C ALA A 93 -15.81 15.59 15.55
N THR A 94 -15.50 14.30 15.75
CA THR A 94 -15.90 13.20 14.89
C THR A 94 -17.42 13.28 14.64
N ALA A 95 -17.82 13.72 13.45
CA ALA A 95 -19.21 13.67 13.04
C ALA A 95 -19.28 12.98 11.67
N GLN A 96 -19.69 11.71 11.72
CA GLN A 96 -20.20 10.97 10.57
C GLN A 96 -21.23 11.85 9.86
N THR A 97 -20.97 12.15 8.59
CA THR A 97 -21.92 12.87 7.74
C THR A 97 -23.08 11.93 7.38
N PRO A 98 -24.35 12.37 7.46
CA PRO A 98 -25.44 11.62 6.86
C PRO A 98 -25.31 11.74 5.34
N ALA A 99 -24.94 10.64 4.71
CA ALA A 99 -24.80 10.57 3.26
C ALA A 99 -26.12 10.96 2.57
N LYS A 100 -26.03 11.93 1.66
CA LYS A 100 -27.10 12.22 0.69
C LYS A 100 -27.52 10.90 0.03
N LYS A 101 -28.83 10.67 -0.02
CA LYS A 101 -29.48 9.50 -0.64
C LYS A 101 -29.22 9.46 -2.15
N THR A 102 -27.99 9.15 -2.54
CA THR A 102 -27.65 8.68 -3.88
C THR A 102 -28.40 7.37 -4.08
N ARG A 103 -28.88 7.13 -5.32
CA ARG A 103 -29.67 5.94 -5.66
C ARG A 103 -28.98 4.72 -5.09
N THR A 104 -29.67 4.11 -4.13
CA THR A 104 -29.12 3.15 -3.16
C THR A 104 -28.28 2.09 -3.88
N PRO A 105 -27.05 1.81 -3.43
CA PRO A 105 -26.20 0.75 -3.99
C PRO A 105 -26.89 -0.63 -3.99
N ALA A 106 -27.96 -0.79 -3.21
CA ALA A 106 -28.87 -1.93 -3.22
C ALA A 106 -29.57 -2.15 -4.57
N ARG A 107 -29.98 -1.10 -5.30
CA ARG A 107 -30.68 -1.25 -6.60
C ARG A 107 -29.72 -1.67 -7.72
N VAL A 108 -28.48 -1.17 -7.68
CA VAL A 108 -27.43 -1.58 -8.63
C VAL A 108 -27.01 -3.03 -8.36
N ARG A 109 -26.82 -3.41 -7.08
CA ARG A 109 -26.57 -4.81 -6.71
C ARG A 109 -27.73 -5.73 -7.11
N ALA A 110 -28.97 -5.32 -6.89
CA ALA A 110 -30.14 -6.13 -7.30
C ALA A 110 -30.22 -6.30 -8.83
N ALA A 111 -30.01 -5.22 -9.60
CA ALA A 111 -30.00 -5.30 -11.07
C ALA A 111 -28.88 -6.21 -11.58
N LEU A 112 -27.70 -6.15 -10.96
CA LEU A 112 -26.56 -7.00 -11.31
C LEU A 112 -26.81 -8.48 -10.99
N LEU A 113 -27.39 -8.79 -9.83
CA LEU A 113 -27.74 -10.17 -9.47
C LEU A 113 -28.83 -10.76 -10.37
N VAL A 114 -29.84 -9.95 -10.73
CA VAL A 114 -30.88 -10.37 -11.70
C VAL A 114 -30.27 -10.60 -13.08
N GLY A 115 -29.34 -9.75 -13.52
CA GLY A 115 -28.62 -9.92 -14.78
C GLY A 115 -27.81 -11.22 -14.83
N ILE A 116 -27.01 -11.51 -13.79
CA ILE A 116 -26.24 -12.75 -13.70
C ILE A 116 -27.17 -13.98 -13.68
N GLY A 117 -28.26 -13.92 -12.90
CA GLY A 117 -29.25 -14.99 -12.85
C GLY A 117 -29.91 -15.26 -14.21
N ALA A 118 -30.25 -14.21 -14.95
CA ALA A 118 -30.82 -14.34 -16.30
C ALA A 118 -29.83 -15.00 -17.28
N VAL A 119 -28.55 -14.63 -17.25
CA VAL A 119 -27.51 -15.24 -18.10
C VAL A 119 -27.31 -16.72 -17.77
N LEU A 120 -27.28 -17.10 -16.49
CA LEU A 120 -27.14 -18.50 -16.06
C LEU A 120 -28.35 -19.35 -16.45
N LEU A 121 -29.56 -18.83 -16.31
CA LEU A 121 -30.77 -19.54 -16.73
C LEU A 121 -30.82 -19.70 -18.25
N MET A 122 -30.40 -18.67 -18.99
CA MET A 122 -30.36 -18.71 -20.45
C MET A 122 -29.30 -19.68 -20.97
N SER A 123 -28.13 -19.76 -20.34
CA SER A 123 -27.08 -20.72 -20.72
C SER A 123 -27.47 -22.17 -20.40
N ALA A 124 -28.10 -22.44 -19.26
CA ALA A 124 -28.62 -23.77 -18.91
C ALA A 124 -29.72 -24.23 -19.88
N PHE A 125 -30.62 -23.32 -20.27
CA PHE A 125 -31.67 -23.63 -21.25
C PHE A 125 -31.09 -23.91 -22.64
N TRP A 126 -30.04 -23.21 -23.06
CA TRP A 126 -29.32 -23.48 -24.30
C TRP A 126 -28.59 -24.83 -24.27
N GLN A 127 -27.97 -25.18 -23.14
CA GLN A 127 -27.29 -26.47 -22.95
C GLN A 127 -28.29 -27.64 -23.03
N GLN A 128 -29.49 -27.50 -22.45
CA GLN A 128 -30.53 -28.54 -22.54
C GLN A 128 -31.12 -28.70 -23.94
N ARG A 129 -31.10 -27.65 -24.78
CA ARG A 129 -31.52 -27.76 -26.18
C ARG A 129 -30.49 -28.48 -27.06
N GLN A 130 -29.24 -28.56 -26.62
CA GLN A 130 -28.24 -29.42 -27.26
C GLN A 130 -28.40 -30.85 -26.73
N LYS A 131 -29.37 -31.60 -27.28
CA LYS A 131 -29.36 -33.06 -27.17
C LYS A 131 -28.05 -33.57 -27.81
N PRO A 132 -27.19 -34.29 -27.08
CA PRO A 132 -25.94 -34.76 -27.62
C PRO A 132 -26.23 -35.87 -28.64
N ALA A 133 -25.97 -35.59 -29.92
CA ALA A 133 -25.78 -36.64 -30.90
C ALA A 133 -24.46 -37.35 -30.57
N THR A 134 -24.57 -38.63 -30.27
CA THR A 134 -23.47 -39.53 -29.93
C THR A 134 -22.45 -39.53 -31.07
N ALA A 135 -21.28 -38.93 -30.83
CA ALA A 135 -20.12 -39.10 -31.68
C ALA A 135 -19.06 -39.89 -30.89
N THR A 136 -19.04 -41.19 -31.16
CA THR A 136 -17.91 -42.06 -30.89
C THR A 136 -16.70 -41.56 -31.68
N THR A 137 -15.60 -41.28 -31.00
CA THR A 137 -14.27 -41.56 -31.55
C THR A 137 -13.31 -41.88 -30.40
N THR A 138 -12.99 -43.15 -30.37
CA THR A 138 -11.81 -43.82 -29.81
C THR A 138 -10.50 -43.05 -30.02
N ARG A 139 -9.72 -42.91 -28.95
CA ARG A 139 -8.46 -43.67 -28.72
C ARG A 139 -7.46 -42.83 -27.90
N SER A 140 -7.42 -43.07 -26.59
CA SER A 140 -6.27 -43.63 -25.86
C SER A 140 -6.56 -43.66 -24.35
N ALA A 141 -6.35 -44.82 -23.73
CA ALA A 141 -6.27 -45.04 -22.28
C ALA A 141 -4.94 -45.81 -22.01
N PRO A 142 -4.31 -45.79 -20.82
CA PRO A 142 -4.86 -45.38 -19.51
C PRO A 142 -3.99 -44.42 -18.64
N GLN A 143 -4.67 -43.41 -18.09
CA GLN A 143 -4.69 -42.98 -16.67
C GLN A 143 -3.45 -43.14 -15.76
N ALA A 144 -2.93 -42.00 -15.29
CA ALA A 144 -2.84 -41.70 -13.86
C ALA A 144 -3.14 -40.21 -13.65
N ALA A 145 -4.12 -39.92 -12.78
CA ALA A 145 -4.78 -38.64 -12.65
C ALA A 145 -3.92 -37.57 -11.96
N ALA A 146 -3.94 -36.35 -12.48
CA ALA A 146 -3.59 -35.15 -11.70
C ALA A 146 -4.81 -34.23 -11.71
N SER A 147 -5.40 -34.05 -10.54
CA SER A 147 -6.56 -33.20 -10.29
C SER A 147 -6.38 -31.81 -10.89
N THR A 148 -7.28 -31.43 -11.79
CA THR A 148 -7.41 -30.05 -12.25
C THR A 148 -7.93 -29.22 -11.08
N LYS A 149 -7.02 -28.56 -10.35
CA LYS A 149 -7.40 -27.49 -9.43
C LYS A 149 -8.02 -26.37 -10.25
N ILE A 150 -9.21 -25.96 -9.85
CA ILE A 150 -9.93 -24.81 -10.37
C ILE A 150 -9.04 -23.58 -10.14
N THR A 151 -8.60 -22.92 -11.20
CA THR A 151 -7.82 -21.68 -11.13
C THR A 151 -8.78 -20.51 -10.88
N GLU A 152 -8.94 -20.17 -9.61
CA GLU A 152 -9.41 -18.87 -9.13
C GLU A 152 -8.37 -17.79 -9.50
N PRO A 153 -8.73 -16.54 -9.83
CA PRO A 153 -7.73 -15.51 -10.09
C PRO A 153 -6.83 -15.36 -8.86
N ALA A 154 -5.56 -15.73 -9.02
CA ALA A 154 -4.58 -15.75 -7.94
C ALA A 154 -4.41 -14.33 -7.38
N THR A 155 -5.14 -14.05 -6.31
CA THR A 155 -4.98 -12.80 -5.59
C THR A 155 -3.64 -12.91 -4.89
N THR A 156 -2.64 -12.20 -5.41
CA THR A 156 -1.30 -12.23 -4.83
C THR A 156 -1.29 -11.31 -3.62
N TYR A 157 -1.10 -11.88 -2.43
CA TYR A 157 -1.02 -11.17 -1.16
C TYR A 157 0.44 -11.00 -0.75
N ILE A 158 0.79 -9.82 -0.22
CA ILE A 158 2.05 -9.60 0.49
C ILE A 158 1.77 -9.87 1.96
N VAL A 159 2.49 -10.84 2.52
CA VAL A 159 2.34 -11.29 3.91
C VAL A 159 3.68 -11.14 4.62
N GLU A 160 3.65 -10.98 5.94
CA GLU A 160 4.87 -11.06 6.76
C GLU A 160 5.62 -12.36 6.50
N THR A 161 6.94 -12.26 6.38
CA THR A 161 7.78 -13.40 6.02
C THR A 161 7.75 -14.43 7.17
N PRO A 162 7.33 -15.69 6.94
CA PRO A 162 7.34 -16.69 8.00
C PRO A 162 8.76 -16.93 8.53
N PRO A 163 8.98 -17.06 9.86
CA PRO A 163 10.32 -17.18 10.43
C PRO A 163 11.06 -18.44 9.92
N ALA A 164 10.34 -19.55 9.78
CA ALA A 164 10.87 -20.80 9.23
C ALA A 164 11.28 -20.67 7.75
N LEU A 165 10.60 -19.82 6.97
CA LEU A 165 10.97 -19.55 5.58
C LEU A 165 12.27 -18.75 5.56
N ALA A 166 12.33 -17.68 6.36
CA ALA A 166 13.49 -16.80 6.41
C ALA A 166 14.75 -17.55 6.88
N SER A 167 14.66 -18.44 7.88
CA SER A 167 15.81 -19.25 8.30
C SER A 167 16.27 -20.23 7.22
N THR A 168 15.32 -20.87 6.52
CA THR A 168 15.65 -21.87 5.48
C THR A 168 16.33 -21.21 4.28
N LEU A 169 15.78 -20.07 3.84
CA LEU A 169 16.34 -19.32 2.72
C LEU A 169 17.70 -18.70 3.07
N ALA A 170 17.87 -18.19 4.29
CA ALA A 170 19.17 -17.68 4.74
C ALA A 170 20.24 -18.77 4.75
N ALA A 171 19.91 -19.98 5.22
CA ALA A 171 20.83 -21.11 5.21
C ALA A 171 21.19 -21.54 3.78
N HIS A 172 20.22 -21.53 2.87
CA HIS A 172 20.44 -21.83 1.45
C HIS A 172 21.39 -20.81 0.79
N ILE A 173 21.09 -19.51 0.93
CA ILE A 173 21.94 -18.43 0.40
C ILE A 173 23.33 -18.49 1.01
N ALA A 174 23.46 -18.69 2.33
CA ALA A 174 24.76 -18.80 2.98
C ALA A 174 25.60 -19.97 2.44
N ALA A 175 24.97 -21.12 2.19
CA ALA A 175 25.62 -22.31 1.63
C ALA A 175 26.01 -22.12 0.16
N GLU A 176 25.12 -21.56 -0.67
CA GLU A 176 25.35 -21.30 -2.09
C GLU A 176 26.46 -20.26 -2.30
N HIS A 177 26.56 -19.31 -1.38
CA HIS A 177 27.42 -18.14 -1.53
C HIS A 177 28.64 -18.11 -0.62
N GLY A 178 28.82 -19.12 0.23
CA GLY A 178 29.97 -19.25 1.12
C GLY A 178 30.04 -18.15 2.19
N LEU A 179 28.89 -17.64 2.65
CA LEU A 179 28.83 -16.58 3.66
C LEU A 179 29.05 -17.17 5.06
N GLY A 180 30.05 -16.68 5.78
CA GLY A 180 30.34 -17.11 7.15
C GLY A 180 29.52 -16.32 8.17
N ASN A 181 28.60 -16.98 8.87
CA ASN A 181 27.75 -16.39 9.92
C ASN A 181 27.08 -15.05 9.55
N PRO A 182 26.29 -14.99 8.47
CA PRO A 182 25.65 -13.75 8.04
C PRO A 182 24.58 -13.28 9.04
N CYS A 183 24.48 -11.98 9.20
CA CYS A 183 23.43 -11.31 9.96
C CYS A 183 22.10 -11.38 9.21
N LEU A 184 21.13 -12.06 9.82
CA LEU A 184 19.81 -12.28 9.22
C LEU A 184 18.80 -11.22 9.66
N LEU A 185 18.27 -10.48 8.69
CA LEU A 185 17.18 -9.52 8.88
C LEU A 185 15.93 -10.01 8.14
N ARG A 186 14.83 -10.15 8.87
CA ARG A 186 13.52 -10.50 8.34
C ARG A 186 12.61 -9.28 8.40
N ASP A 187 12.12 -8.84 7.25
CA ASP A 187 11.26 -7.66 7.13
C ASP A 187 11.86 -6.41 7.84
N GLY A 188 13.19 -6.30 7.84
CA GLY A 188 13.95 -5.24 8.51
C GLY A 188 14.27 -5.48 9.99
N GLN A 189 13.75 -6.55 10.60
CA GLN A 189 14.00 -6.89 12.00
C GLN A 189 15.07 -7.99 12.12
N PRO A 190 16.10 -7.83 12.97
CA PRO A 190 17.10 -8.88 13.19
C PRO A 190 16.44 -10.13 13.82
N MET A 191 16.72 -11.31 13.27
CA MET A 191 16.23 -12.58 13.84
C MET A 191 17.21 -13.24 14.81
N SER A 192 18.46 -12.76 14.90
CA SER A 192 19.45 -13.33 15.81
C SER A 192 19.40 -12.68 17.19
N SER A 193 19.45 -13.52 18.23
CA SER A 193 19.83 -13.14 19.58
C SER A 193 21.37 -13.16 19.72
N ILE A 194 22.05 -12.08 19.26
CA ILE A 194 23.47 -11.71 19.56
C ILE A 194 24.56 -12.51 18.78
N PRO A 195 25.71 -11.91 18.39
CA PRO A 195 26.22 -10.56 18.67
C PRO A 195 25.74 -9.51 17.67
N ALA A 196 25.82 -8.26 18.12
CA ALA A 196 25.32 -7.09 17.42
C ALA A 196 25.76 -7.12 15.96
N CYS A 197 24.79 -7.15 15.05
CA CYS A 197 25.02 -6.98 13.63
C CYS A 197 25.65 -5.60 13.42
N ASP A 198 26.98 -5.58 13.39
CA ASP A 198 27.74 -4.40 13.05
C ASP A 198 27.78 -4.26 11.52
N LYS A 199 28.37 -3.17 11.05
CA LYS A 199 28.48 -2.89 9.61
C LYS A 199 29.53 -3.77 8.89
N ASN A 200 30.30 -4.58 9.62
CA ASN A 200 31.41 -5.37 9.09
C ASN A 200 31.04 -6.84 8.83
N HIS A 201 29.87 -7.30 9.29
CA HIS A 201 29.35 -8.63 8.96
C HIS A 201 28.60 -8.61 7.63
N ASP A 202 28.57 -9.74 6.94
CA ASP A 202 27.69 -9.94 5.79
C ASP A 202 26.23 -9.94 6.26
N HIS A 203 25.36 -9.18 5.59
CA HIS A 203 23.93 -9.11 5.92
C HIS A 203 23.11 -9.86 4.88
N ILE A 204 22.12 -10.61 5.32
CA ILE A 204 21.07 -11.21 4.50
C ILE A 204 19.74 -10.62 4.95
N HIS A 205 19.07 -9.90 4.06
CA HIS A 205 17.74 -9.34 4.27
C HIS A 205 16.73 -10.14 3.45
N ILE A 206 15.71 -10.68 4.11
CA ILE A 206 14.62 -11.42 3.48
C ILE A 206 13.33 -10.65 3.74
N ARG A 207 12.60 -10.32 2.68
CA ARG A 207 11.39 -9.49 2.75
C ARG A 207 10.42 -9.75 1.60
N ASP A 208 9.28 -9.08 1.68
CA ASP A 208 8.29 -8.99 0.61
C ASP A 208 7.79 -10.37 0.13
N TYR A 209 7.48 -11.27 1.08
CA TYR A 209 6.90 -12.57 0.75
C TYR A 209 5.52 -12.41 0.10
N ARG A 210 5.44 -12.80 -1.17
CA ARG A 210 4.24 -12.75 -2.02
C ARG A 210 3.67 -14.15 -2.16
N THR A 211 2.45 -14.38 -1.69
CA THR A 211 1.77 -15.67 -1.79
C THR A 211 0.34 -15.51 -2.27
N ASP A 212 -0.15 -16.50 -3.00
CA ASP A 212 -1.55 -16.64 -3.40
C ASP A 212 -2.39 -17.41 -2.35
N GLY A 213 -1.81 -17.70 -1.18
CA GLY A 213 -2.44 -18.48 -0.12
C GLY A 213 -2.38 -20.00 -0.32
N SER A 214 -1.82 -20.48 -1.44
CA SER A 214 -1.68 -21.92 -1.73
C SER A 214 -0.54 -22.61 -0.97
N GLY A 215 0.29 -21.83 -0.27
CA GLY A 215 1.54 -22.28 0.34
C GLY A 215 2.74 -22.18 -0.61
N SER A 216 2.56 -21.74 -1.85
CA SER A 216 3.67 -21.26 -2.70
C SER A 216 3.71 -19.74 -2.78
N GLY A 217 4.88 -19.21 -3.12
CA GLY A 217 5.07 -17.78 -3.26
C GLY A 217 6.45 -17.40 -3.80
N GLU A 218 6.70 -16.11 -3.86
CA GLU A 218 7.99 -15.52 -4.20
C GLU A 218 8.46 -14.67 -3.04
N VAL A 219 9.76 -14.67 -2.76
CA VAL A 219 10.37 -13.87 -1.70
C VAL A 219 11.60 -13.15 -2.24
N ASP A 220 11.77 -11.89 -1.83
CA ASP A 220 12.91 -11.08 -2.21
C ASP A 220 14.01 -11.22 -1.15
N ALA A 221 15.23 -11.47 -1.61
CA ALA A 221 16.41 -11.60 -0.77
C ALA A 221 17.52 -10.66 -1.24
N ILE A 222 18.07 -9.91 -0.30
CA ILE A 222 19.17 -9.00 -0.52
C ILE A 222 20.32 -9.43 0.37
N TRP A 223 21.48 -9.72 -0.21
CA TRP A 223 22.67 -10.04 0.57
C TRP A 223 23.86 -9.23 0.12
N GLN A 224 24.88 -9.14 0.96
CA GLN A 224 26.12 -8.44 0.62
C GLN A 224 27.25 -9.44 0.42
N ARG A 225 28.08 -9.18 -0.59
CA ARG A 225 29.37 -9.84 -0.81
C ARG A 225 30.36 -8.77 -1.24
N ASP A 226 31.52 -8.71 -0.60
CA ASP A 226 32.58 -7.73 -0.88
C ASP A 226 32.06 -6.26 -0.87
N GLY A 227 31.11 -5.96 0.02
CA GLY A 227 30.49 -4.63 0.14
C GLY A 227 29.51 -4.26 -0.99
N LYS A 228 29.21 -5.16 -1.93
CA LYS A 228 28.22 -4.93 -2.99
C LYS A 228 26.90 -5.64 -2.66
N PRO A 229 25.75 -4.94 -2.67
CA PRO A 229 24.46 -5.58 -2.50
C PRO A 229 24.09 -6.39 -3.75
N GLN A 230 23.72 -7.64 -3.54
CA GLN A 230 23.12 -8.54 -4.51
C GLN A 230 21.64 -8.69 -4.19
N HIS A 231 20.80 -8.76 -5.22
CA HIS A 231 19.36 -8.90 -5.08
C HIS A 231 18.90 -10.05 -5.95
N SER A 232 18.24 -11.03 -5.34
CA SER A 232 17.59 -12.12 -6.05
C SER A 232 16.21 -12.40 -5.50
N ARG A 233 15.36 -12.92 -6.38
CA ARG A 233 14.01 -13.38 -6.06
C ARG A 233 13.99 -14.89 -6.13
N TYR A 234 13.48 -15.52 -5.07
CA TYR A 234 13.39 -16.97 -4.97
C TYR A 234 11.93 -17.39 -4.99
N ARG A 235 11.63 -18.48 -5.71
CA ARG A 235 10.33 -19.14 -5.60
C ARG A 235 10.39 -20.14 -4.46
N VAL A 236 9.38 -20.11 -3.60
CA VAL A 236 9.34 -20.92 -2.39
C VAL A 236 8.01 -21.66 -2.29
N ARG A 237 8.06 -22.88 -1.76
CA ARG A 237 6.89 -23.72 -1.53
C ARG A 237 6.94 -24.35 -0.15
N ARG A 238 5.83 -24.25 0.56
CA ARG A 238 5.65 -24.88 1.87
C ARG A 238 5.23 -26.33 1.72
N GLU A 239 5.97 -27.22 2.35
CA GLU A 239 5.64 -28.65 2.50
C GLU A 239 5.54 -28.99 3.99
N GLY A 240 4.32 -29.00 4.52
CA GLY A 240 4.10 -29.17 5.95
C GLY A 240 4.74 -28.03 6.75
N TYR A 241 5.75 -28.33 7.57
CA TYR A 241 6.52 -27.33 8.33
C TYR A 241 7.80 -26.88 7.63
N ASN A 242 8.16 -27.51 6.53
CA ASN A 242 9.39 -27.23 5.79
C ASN A 242 9.12 -26.31 4.60
N TRP A 243 10.16 -25.62 4.16
CA TRP A 243 10.13 -24.77 2.98
C TRP A 243 11.12 -25.32 1.95
N GLN A 244 10.64 -25.51 0.72
CA GLN A 244 11.46 -25.82 -0.43
C GLN A 244 11.69 -24.55 -1.26
N ILE A 245 12.90 -24.41 -1.78
CA ILE A 245 13.33 -23.30 -2.62
C ILE A 245 13.46 -23.86 -4.03
N SER A 246 12.93 -23.14 -5.01
CA SER A 246 13.04 -23.45 -6.43
C SER A 246 13.67 -22.25 -7.12
N ASP A 247 14.73 -22.52 -7.88
CA ASP A 247 15.45 -21.53 -8.71
C ASP A 247 14.61 -21.05 -9.89
#